data_AF-A0A7J9MED5-F1
#
_entry.id   AF-A0A7J9MED5-F1
#
_cell.length_a   1.000
_cell.length_b   1.000
_cell.length_c   1.000
_cell.angle_alpha   90.00
_cell.angle_beta   90.00
_cell.angle_gamma   90.00
#
_symmetry.space_group_name_H-M   'P 1'
#
loop_
_entity.id
_entity.type
_entity.pdbx_description
1 polymer ?
#
loop_
_entity_poly.entity_id
_entity_poly.type
_entity_poly.pdbx_seq_one_letter_code
_entity_poly.pdbx_strand_id
1 'polypeptide(L)' 'MCFLLNTDGAIHSCSGLSATGGVIHDGKRNWILGYNNYLRKCSVFVVEL' A
#
# COMPACT_ATOMS: atom_id res chain seq x y z
N MET A 1 -20.62 9.14 -4.68
CA MET A 1 -19.89 7.89 -4.96
C MET A 1 -18.91 7.69 -3.82
N CYS A 2 -18.94 6.55 -3.12
CA CYS A 2 -18.04 6.27 -2.00
C CYS A 2 -16.93 5.32 -2.48
N PHE A 3 -15.70 5.57 -2.05
CA PHE A 3 -14.56 4.71 -2.33
C PHE A 3 -13.99 4.20 -1.01
N LEU A 4 -13.60 2.94 -1.00
CA LEU A 4 -12.93 2.29 0.12
C LEU A 4 -11.48 2.06 -0.28
N LEU A 5 -10.54 2.54 0.54
CA LEU A 5 -9.11 2.39 0.33
C LEU A 5 -8.54 1.44 1.38
N ASN A 6 -7.92 0.35 0.93
CA ASN A 6 -7.06 -0.48 1.74
C ASN A 6 -5.62 -0.21 1.30
N THR A 7 -4.72 0.04 2.25
CA THR A 7 -3.30 0.26 2.00
C THR A 7 -2.49 -0.52 3.01
N ASP A 8 -1.28 -0.92 2.64
CA ASP A 8 -0.33 -1.62 3.49
C ASP A 8 1.10 -1.33 3.01
N GLY A 9 2.00 -1.17 3.99
CA GLY A 9 3.42 -1.01 3.76
C GLY A 9 4.20 -2.26 4.16
N ALA A 10 5.25 -2.59 3.42
CA ALA A 10 6.11 -3.73 3.73
C ALA A 10 7.59 -3.37 3.65
N ILE A 11 8.36 -3.90 4.60
CA ILE A 11 9.83 -3.80 4.63
C ILE A 11 10.43 -5.19 4.70
N HIS A 12 11.37 -5.47 3.81
CA HIS A 12 12.19 -6.66 3.88
C HIS A 12 13.23 -6.53 5.00
N SER A 13 13.11 -7.39 6.02
CA SER A 13 13.85 -7.31 7.30
C SER A 13 15.38 -7.27 7.14
N CYS A 14 15.95 -7.98 6.17
CA CYS A 14 17.40 -8.06 6.01
C CYS A 14 17.97 -6.93 5.12
N SER A 15 17.27 -6.56 4.05
CA SER A 15 17.80 -5.59 3.07
C SER A 15 17.37 -4.15 3.37
N GLY A 16 16.29 -3.99 4.15
CA GLY A 16 15.62 -2.72 4.39
C GLY A 16 14.88 -2.19 3.16
N LEU A 17 14.77 -2.96 2.07
CA LEU A 17 13.99 -2.57 0.90
C LEU A 17 12.51 -2.55 1.26
N SER A 18 11.81 -1.53 0.79
CA SER A 18 10.44 -1.25 1.15
C SER A 18 9.58 -1.00 -0.08
N ALA A 19 8.30 -1.35 0.05
CA ALA A 19 7.27 -1.08 -0.92
C ALA A 19 5.96 -0.82 -0.19
N THR A 20 5.10 -0.02 -0.79
CA THR A 20 3.72 0.19 -0.35
C THR A 20 2.77 -0.20 -1.46
N GLY A 21 1.54 -0.52 -1.11
CA GLY A 21 0.49 -0.81 -2.07
C GLY A 21 -0.88 -0.61 -1.49
N GLY A 22 -1.87 -0.80 -2.35
CA GLY A 22 -3.25 -0.70 -1.93
C GLY A 22 -4.25 -1.07 -3.01
N VAL A 23 -5.49 -1.14 -2.56
CA VAL A 23 -6.65 -1.56 -3.34
C VAL A 23 -7.78 -0.57 -3.13
N ILE A 24 -8.36 -0.09 -4.23
CA ILE A 24 -9.50 0.80 -4.24
C ILE A 24 -10.74 -0.02 -4.60
N HIS A 25 -11.77 0.07 -3.78
CA HIS A 25 -13.07 -0.53 -4.02
C HIS A 25 -14.17 0.52 -4.21
N ASP A 26 -15.23 0.16 -4.94
CA ASP A 26 -16.45 0.95 -5.02
C ASP A 26 -17.28 0.84 -3.73
N GLY A 27 -18.40 1.57 -3.66
CA GLY A 27 -19.32 1.51 -2.52
C GLY A 27 -19.99 0.15 -2.27
N LYS A 28 -19.84 -0.82 -3.19
CA LYS A 28 -20.31 -2.21 -3.07
C LYS A 28 -19.17 -3.18 -2.74
N ARG A 29 -17.97 -2.68 -2.46
CA ARG A 29 -16.74 -3.45 -2.23
C ARG A 29 -16.22 -4.23 -3.45
N ASN A 30 -16.61 -3.84 -4.67
CA ASN A 30 -15.98 -4.38 -5.87
C ASN A 30 -14.64 -3.70 -6.09
N TRP A 31 -13.62 -4.47 -6.46
CA TRP A 31 -12.30 -3.95 -6.77
C TRP A 31 -12.33 -3.13 -8.07
N ILE A 32 -11.89 -1.87 -7.99
CA ILE A 32 -11.73 -0.95 -9.11
C ILE A 32 -10.28 -0.92 -9.62
N LEU A 33 -9.31 -0.70 -8.72
CA LEU A 33 -7.90 -0.50 -9.06
C LEU A 33 -6.98 -0.97 -7.93
N GLY A 34 -5.87 -1.60 -8.29
CA GLY A 34 -4.77 -1.91 -7.37
C GLY A 34 -3.52 -1.15 -7.77
N TYR A 35 -2.70 -0.77 -6.80
CA TYR A 35 -1.43 -0.09 -7.04
C TYR A 35 -0.33 -0.64 -6.12
N ASN A 36 0.92 -0.46 -6.55
CA ASN A 36 2.10 -0.67 -5.74
C ASN A 36 3.14 0.41 -6.07
N ASN A 37 4.05 0.66 -5.14
CA ASN A 37 5.15 1.58 -5.32
C ASN A 37 6.38 1.10 -4.56
N TYR A 38 7.53 1.11 -5.22
CA TYR A 38 8.83 0.80 -4.60
C TYR A 38 9.42 2.06 -3.97
N LEU A 39 9.66 2.02 -2.66
CA LEU A 39 10.06 3.20 -1.87
C LEU A 39 11.55 3.20 -1.48
N ARG A 40 12.34 2.24 -1.99
CA ARG A 40 13.76 2.03 -1.60
C ARG A 40 13.87 1.70 -0.12
N LYS A 41 14.83 2.25 0.62
CA LYS A 41 14.97 1.99 2.06
C LYS A 41 14.35 3.13 2.85
N CYS A 42 13.34 2.81 3.65
CA CYS A 42 12.72 3.73 4.60
C CYS A 42 12.38 3.02 5.92
N SER A 43 11.87 3.75 6.91
CA SER A 43 11.45 3.16 8.18
C SER A 43 10.05 2.55 8.10
N VAL A 44 9.72 1.65 9.03
CA VAL A 44 8.38 1.03 9.09
C VAL A 44 7.26 2.06 9.23
N PHE A 45 7.51 3.19 9.88
CA PHE A 45 6.53 4.26 9.97
C PHE A 45 6.35 5.04 8.66
N VAL A 46 7.39 5.08 7.83
CA VAL A 46 7.36 5.81 6.55
C VAL A 46 6.72 4.97 5.44
N VAL A 47 6.79 3.64 5.52
CA VAL A 47 6.15 2.77 4.51
C VAL A 47 4.62 2.71 4.66
N GLU A 48 4.10 3.03 5.84
CA GLU A 48 2.67 3.06 6.19
C GLU A 48 2.02 4.45 6.03
N LEU A 49 2.82 5.51 5.81
CA LEU A 49 2.36 6.89 5.70
C LEU A 49 1.95 7.23 4.25
#